data_AF-A0A2G9XQI0-F1
#
_entry.id   AF-A0A2G9XQI0-F1
#
_cell.length_a   1.000
_cell.length_b   1.000
_cell.length_c   1.000
_cell.angle_alpha   90.00
_cell.angle_beta   90.00
_cell.angle_gamma   90.00
#
_symmetry.space_group_name_H-M   'P 1'
#
loop_
_entity.id
_entity.type
_entity.pdbx_description
1 polymer ?
#
loop_
_entity_poly.entity_id
_entity_poly.type
_entity_poly.pdbx_seq_one_letter_code
_entity_poly.pdbx_strand_id
1 'polypeptide(L)'
;MKSIIMRITLFTILLFSLVVSSTYSAAERGVVIRPLAPTGEEVQGSQWLLVIGIDNYLRWPKLRTAVNDAKALRDVLTSRYYFDKDHLYELYDADATRANILSTLRNLAKQVKPEDSLLIFYAGHGNMDTITKAGSWVPVESGLQDASAWISNHDVKNYLNVDAIKATHILLVSDSCFAGDFFRGYRGNLPAVTDAVIKKAYQLSSRQAITSGGLEPVSDAGFGGNSVFSHFFVAALKDNKKPHLIPSDLFPTVKAGVAQNAEQFPQLGGLYGVGGQEGGEYVFFLKQEGRLQGLAADTKARQAELEQLRRMESEAAKTKGKEQAEITKKERELAELDSQIAAMRSRLGTSAAGDHDSLQGMLAMVEQKEKEARRLEELKKQREEEERKRQAEITQLKAEAEARRVAAIEQDIATYEKILSSTCGKEMATAAWESLVSNYPEAGIVTMGDINALKGLLKLDLARDSGFIAYVNGTVLDTKTNLMWAAKDNGSNINWPNAKSYCENYSGGGYTDWRMPTQDELAGLYDTVKTYKSDSGPDVHLTGLIRLSYAWVWASEAYNSYGTSFIFFKTSVSEAALFGFNSGDRIRVNQSNDNYNRALPVRSGK
;
A
#
# COMPACT_ATOMS: atom_id res chain seq x y z
N MET A 1 69.55 39.92 23.80
CA MET A 1 69.16 38.58 23.27
C MET A 1 68.67 37.60 24.35
N LYS A 2 69.46 37.23 25.39
CA LYS A 2 69.06 36.18 26.36
C LYS A 2 67.66 36.35 27.01
N SER A 3 67.23 37.57 27.32
CA SER A 3 65.92 37.84 27.96
C SER A 3 64.68 37.55 27.07
N ILE A 4 64.79 37.78 25.75
CA ILE A 4 63.67 37.56 24.81
C ILE A 4 63.46 36.06 24.56
N ILE A 5 64.55 35.31 24.39
CA ILE A 5 64.50 33.85 24.21
C ILE A 5 63.84 33.20 25.43
N MET A 6 64.24 33.58 26.65
CA MET A 6 63.69 33.01 27.89
C MET A 6 62.19 33.28 28.08
N ARG A 7 61.65 34.39 27.56
CA ARG A 7 60.20 34.67 27.57
C ARG A 7 59.42 33.84 26.55
N ILE A 8 60.01 33.55 25.38
CA ILE A 8 59.38 32.69 24.37
C ILE A 8 59.35 31.23 24.83
N THR A 9 60.44 30.74 25.47
CA THR A 9 60.49 29.37 26.00
C THR A 9 59.52 29.13 27.16
N LEU A 10 59.28 30.13 28.04
CA LEU A 10 58.26 29.98 29.09
C LEU A 10 56.83 29.93 28.52
N PHE A 11 56.54 30.69 27.46
CA PHE A 11 55.20 30.73 26.88
C PHE A 11 54.86 29.45 26.09
N THR A 12 55.85 28.84 25.42
CA THR A 12 55.65 27.56 24.73
C THR A 12 55.52 26.39 25.71
N ILE A 13 56.25 26.38 26.83
CA ILE A 13 56.07 25.35 27.87
C ILE A 13 54.71 25.48 28.55
N LEU A 14 54.23 26.71 28.82
CA LEU A 14 52.90 26.92 29.41
C LEU A 14 51.76 26.48 28.48
N LEU A 15 51.88 26.72 27.17
CA LEU A 15 50.94 26.19 26.18
C LEU A 15 51.00 24.66 26.07
N PHE A 16 52.18 24.04 26.19
CA PHE A 16 52.30 22.58 26.13
C PHE A 16 51.73 21.89 27.38
N SER A 17 51.85 22.52 28.56
CA SER A 17 51.19 22.04 29.78
C SER A 17 49.65 22.17 29.76
N LEU A 18 49.08 23.03 28.90
CA LEU A 18 47.62 23.11 28.71
C LEU A 18 47.07 22.10 27.69
N VAL A 19 47.92 21.35 26.99
CA VAL A 19 47.53 20.40 25.93
C VAL A 19 47.74 18.92 26.34
N VAL A 20 48.40 18.65 27.47
CA VAL A 20 48.68 17.29 27.98
C VAL A 20 48.01 17.03 29.34
N SER A 21 46.77 17.49 29.52
CA SER A 21 45.94 17.18 30.71
C SER A 21 44.44 17.10 30.39
N SER A 22 44.10 16.63 29.18
CA SER A 22 42.72 16.36 28.73
C SER A 22 42.57 14.96 28.11
N THR A 23 43.48 14.03 28.39
CA THR A 23 43.22 12.58 28.28
C THR A 23 42.66 12.01 29.58
N TYR A 24 41.79 12.77 30.26
CA TYR A 24 40.75 12.15 31.07
C TYR A 24 39.66 11.71 30.12
N SER A 25 39.28 10.43 30.21
CA SER A 25 38.28 9.82 29.34
C SER A 25 36.99 10.65 29.35
N ALA A 26 36.78 11.41 28.29
CA ALA A 26 35.48 11.92 27.94
C ALA A 26 34.68 10.69 27.49
N ALA A 27 34.08 9.98 28.46
CA ALA A 27 33.05 9.01 28.17
C ALA A 27 32.04 9.69 27.25
N GLU A 28 31.80 9.09 26.08
CA GLU A 28 30.77 9.55 25.17
C GLU A 28 29.45 9.53 25.95
N ARG A 29 29.01 10.69 26.43
CA ARG A 29 27.63 10.90 26.86
C ARG A 29 26.79 10.97 25.59
N GLY A 30 26.66 9.83 24.92
CA GLY A 30 25.69 9.63 23.88
C GLY A 30 24.33 10.03 24.42
N VAL A 31 23.57 10.79 23.62
CA VAL A 31 22.18 11.10 23.96
C VAL A 31 21.44 9.76 23.95
N VAL A 32 21.08 9.27 25.13
CA VAL A 32 20.32 8.03 25.27
C VAL A 32 18.90 8.30 24.77
N ILE A 33 18.66 7.99 23.49
CA ILE A 33 17.34 8.17 22.86
C ILE A 33 16.40 7.13 23.46
N ARG A 34 15.46 7.58 24.28
CA ARG A 34 14.43 6.75 24.90
C ARG A 34 13.18 6.70 24.02
N PRO A 35 12.47 5.56 23.94
CA PRO A 35 11.16 5.53 23.31
C PRO A 35 10.13 6.32 24.14
N LEU A 36 9.10 6.82 23.46
CA LEU A 36 7.89 7.33 24.10
C LEU A 36 6.92 6.18 24.35
N ALA A 37 6.39 6.10 25.57
CA ALA A 37 5.34 5.17 25.97
C ALA A 37 4.01 5.49 25.24
N PRO A 38 3.07 4.52 25.17
CA PRO A 38 1.69 4.79 24.73
C PRO A 38 0.96 5.82 25.61
N THR A 39 1.49 6.14 26.80
CA THR A 39 0.98 7.21 27.67
C THR A 39 1.37 8.61 27.20
N GLY A 40 2.44 8.73 26.40
CA GLY A 40 3.06 9.99 25.96
C GLY A 40 4.36 10.34 26.72
N GLU A 41 4.71 9.60 27.76
CA GLU A 41 5.90 9.85 28.60
C GLU A 41 7.14 9.09 28.08
N GLU A 42 8.35 9.54 28.41
CA GLU A 42 9.56 8.76 28.09
C GLU A 42 9.62 7.45 28.90
N VAL A 43 9.90 6.34 28.22
CA VAL A 43 10.11 5.04 28.85
C VAL A 43 11.39 5.07 29.70
N GLN A 44 11.22 4.89 31.01
CA GLN A 44 12.32 4.98 31.98
C GLN A 44 13.14 3.68 32.07
N GLY A 45 12.53 2.52 31.86
CA GLY A 45 13.21 1.22 31.88
C GLY A 45 13.82 0.79 30.54
N SER A 46 14.77 -0.13 30.64
CA SER A 46 15.46 -0.74 29.50
C SER A 46 14.65 -1.89 28.88
N GLN A 47 14.90 -2.17 27.61
CA GLN A 47 14.35 -3.34 26.90
C GLN A 47 15.42 -4.43 26.87
N TRP A 48 15.31 -5.39 27.79
CA TRP A 48 16.20 -6.54 27.88
C TRP A 48 15.82 -7.64 26.89
N LEU A 49 16.81 -8.32 26.35
CA LEU A 49 16.64 -9.43 25.43
C LEU A 49 17.54 -10.60 25.83
N LEU A 50 16.95 -11.78 25.99
CA LEU A 50 17.66 -13.06 26.06
C LEU A 50 17.28 -13.88 24.83
N VAL A 51 18.24 -14.20 23.96
CA VAL A 51 18.05 -15.13 22.84
C VAL A 51 18.84 -16.41 23.06
N ILE A 52 18.17 -17.55 22.89
CA ILE A 52 18.74 -18.89 23.00
C ILE A 52 18.40 -19.65 21.71
N GLY A 53 19.42 -20.19 21.04
CA GLY A 53 19.25 -21.02 19.84
C GLY A 53 20.20 -22.20 19.85
N ILE A 54 19.69 -23.42 19.67
CA ILE A 54 20.49 -24.64 19.79
C ILE A 54 20.24 -25.56 18.58
N ASP A 55 21.24 -25.68 17.70
CA ASP A 55 21.25 -26.59 16.57
C ASP A 55 22.17 -27.79 16.83
N ASN A 56 23.34 -27.56 17.41
CA ASN A 56 24.44 -28.53 17.54
C ASN A 56 24.42 -29.31 18.86
N TYR A 57 23.31 -29.99 19.13
CA TYR A 57 23.17 -30.90 20.28
C TYR A 57 24.24 -32.01 20.33
N LEU A 58 24.72 -32.33 21.54
CA LEU A 58 25.71 -33.39 21.76
C LEU A 58 25.11 -34.81 21.73
N ARG A 59 23.85 -34.95 22.14
CA ARG A 59 23.18 -36.26 22.30
C ARG A 59 21.84 -36.36 21.59
N TRP A 60 21.26 -35.24 21.17
CA TRP A 60 19.99 -35.16 20.43
C TRP A 60 20.23 -35.01 18.92
N PRO A 61 19.22 -35.32 18.07
CA PRO A 61 19.28 -34.97 16.66
C PRO A 61 19.56 -33.47 16.48
N LYS A 62 20.47 -33.12 15.59
CA LYS A 62 20.77 -31.72 15.29
C LYS A 62 19.58 -31.05 14.60
N LEU A 63 19.35 -29.78 14.93
CA LEU A 63 18.45 -28.90 14.20
C LEU A 63 19.27 -28.07 13.17
N ARG A 64 18.58 -27.27 12.36
CA ARG A 64 19.13 -26.49 11.25
C ARG A 64 18.80 -25.00 11.31
N THR A 65 17.81 -24.61 12.11
CA THR A 65 17.19 -23.28 12.07
C THR A 65 17.31 -22.50 13.37
N ALA A 66 17.50 -23.16 14.52
CA ALA A 66 17.30 -22.56 15.84
C ALA A 66 18.29 -21.43 16.16
N VAL A 67 19.56 -21.56 15.77
CA VAL A 67 20.56 -20.49 15.92
C VAL A 67 20.26 -19.34 14.95
N ASN A 68 19.74 -19.63 13.76
CA ASN A 68 19.40 -18.62 12.77
C ASN A 68 18.13 -17.82 13.17
N ASP A 69 17.13 -18.50 13.73
CA ASP A 69 15.90 -17.91 14.26
C ASP A 69 16.20 -16.89 15.37
N ALA A 70 16.99 -17.31 16.35
CA ALA A 70 17.41 -16.48 17.47
C ALA A 70 18.19 -15.24 16.99
N LYS A 71 19.08 -15.40 16.00
CA LYS A 71 19.83 -14.29 15.38
C LYS A 71 18.92 -13.36 14.57
N ALA A 72 18.02 -13.90 13.76
CA ALA A 72 17.11 -13.12 12.92
C ALA A 72 16.15 -12.25 13.75
N LEU A 73 15.68 -12.75 14.89
CA LEU A 73 14.92 -11.96 15.86
C LEU A 73 15.79 -10.85 16.48
N ARG A 74 16.97 -11.23 17.01
CA ARG A 74 17.95 -10.30 17.61
C ARG A 74 18.32 -9.17 16.66
N ASP A 75 18.52 -9.46 15.38
CA ASP A 75 18.83 -8.47 14.34
C ASP A 75 17.67 -7.50 14.09
N VAL A 76 16.43 -7.99 14.00
CA VAL A 76 15.25 -7.14 13.82
C VAL A 76 14.97 -6.27 15.03
N LEU A 77 15.06 -6.83 16.24
CA LEU A 77 14.81 -6.10 17.47
C LEU A 77 15.88 -5.03 17.73
N THR A 78 17.16 -5.34 17.53
CA THR A 78 18.23 -4.34 17.71
C THR A 78 18.27 -3.28 16.61
N SER A 79 17.97 -3.63 15.35
CA SER A 79 17.95 -2.65 14.25
C SER A 79 16.72 -1.73 14.25
N ARG A 80 15.51 -2.28 14.41
CA ARG A 80 14.26 -1.53 14.23
C ARG A 80 13.55 -1.12 15.52
N TYR A 81 13.88 -1.74 16.64
CA TYR A 81 13.23 -1.47 17.92
C TYR A 81 14.25 -0.98 18.96
N TYR A 82 13.77 -0.46 20.09
CA TYR A 82 14.62 0.09 21.15
C TYR A 82 15.26 -0.99 22.06
N PHE A 83 15.83 -2.04 21.47
CA PHE A 83 16.67 -3.00 22.17
C PHE A 83 18.14 -2.61 22.04
N ASP A 84 18.83 -2.56 23.18
CA ASP A 84 20.24 -2.19 23.28
C ASP A 84 21.14 -3.43 23.45
N LYS A 85 22.40 -3.32 23.05
CA LYS A 85 23.42 -4.37 23.22
C LYS A 85 23.84 -4.55 24.68
N ASP A 86 23.79 -3.48 25.48
CA ASP A 86 24.13 -3.54 26.92
C ASP A 86 23.11 -4.35 27.74
N HIS A 87 21.93 -4.62 27.17
CA HIS A 87 20.83 -5.37 27.79
C HIS A 87 20.53 -6.69 27.05
N LEU A 88 21.50 -7.19 26.26
CA LEU A 88 21.38 -8.38 25.42
C LEU A 88 22.20 -9.55 25.98
N TYR A 89 21.55 -10.70 26.19
CA TYR A 89 22.18 -11.99 26.44
C TYR A 89 21.94 -12.92 25.26
N GLU A 90 23.00 -13.59 24.78
CA GLU A 90 22.96 -14.52 23.66
C GLU A 90 23.58 -15.85 24.07
N LEU A 91 22.88 -16.97 23.87
CA LEU A 91 23.38 -18.32 24.12
C LEU A 91 23.14 -19.20 22.89
N TYR A 92 24.22 -19.60 22.21
CA TYR A 92 24.15 -20.40 20.99
C TYR A 92 24.89 -21.72 21.15
N ASP A 93 24.30 -22.83 20.69
CA ASP A 93 24.92 -24.15 20.64
C ASP A 93 25.67 -24.53 21.94
N ALA A 94 27.00 -24.61 21.90
CA ALA A 94 27.85 -25.01 23.02
C ALA A 94 27.75 -24.08 24.24
N ASP A 95 27.34 -22.83 24.06
CA ASP A 95 27.13 -21.87 25.15
C ASP A 95 25.76 -22.08 25.83
N ALA A 96 24.80 -22.73 25.16
CA ALA A 96 23.45 -22.98 25.68
C ALA A 96 23.38 -24.21 26.60
N THR A 97 24.28 -24.27 27.57
CA THR A 97 24.32 -25.33 28.59
C THR A 97 23.27 -25.11 29.68
N ARG A 98 22.93 -26.18 30.42
CA ARG A 98 21.98 -26.10 31.54
C ARG A 98 22.44 -25.08 32.58
N ALA A 99 23.73 -25.10 32.89
CA ALA A 99 24.35 -24.18 33.83
C ALA A 99 24.29 -22.73 33.34
N ASN A 100 24.65 -22.48 32.07
CA ASN A 100 24.67 -21.14 31.50
C ASN A 100 23.25 -20.54 31.45
N ILE A 101 22.26 -21.26 30.90
CA ILE A 101 20.87 -20.78 30.79
C ILE A 101 20.31 -20.39 32.17
N LEU A 102 20.45 -21.28 33.17
CA LEU A 102 19.99 -20.99 34.54
C LEU A 102 20.78 -19.86 35.21
N SER A 103 22.09 -19.73 34.93
CA SER A 103 22.89 -18.61 35.44
C SER A 103 22.47 -17.27 34.84
N THR A 104 22.11 -17.24 33.55
CA THR A 104 21.64 -16.05 32.85
C THR A 104 20.27 -15.61 33.36
N LEU A 105 19.32 -16.53 33.55
CA LEU A 105 18.04 -16.25 34.22
C LEU A 105 18.24 -15.69 35.64
N ARG A 106 19.21 -16.24 36.39
CA ARG A 106 19.57 -15.73 37.73
C ARG A 106 20.27 -14.38 37.70
N ASN A 107 20.98 -14.03 36.62
CA ASN A 107 21.60 -12.72 36.44
C ASN A 107 20.56 -11.67 36.05
N LEU A 108 19.62 -12.00 35.16
CA LEU A 108 18.45 -11.18 34.86
C LEU A 108 17.66 -10.86 36.15
N ALA A 109 17.38 -11.85 36.99
CA ALA A 109 16.71 -11.66 38.28
C ALA A 109 17.45 -10.71 39.27
N LYS A 110 18.76 -10.46 39.07
CA LYS A 110 19.54 -9.50 39.87
C LYS A 110 19.61 -8.11 39.26
N GLN A 111 19.55 -8.01 37.93
CA GLN A 111 19.86 -6.79 37.18
C GLN A 111 18.62 -6.06 36.69
N VAL A 112 17.58 -6.80 36.28
CA VAL A 112 16.34 -6.28 35.72
C VAL A 112 15.53 -5.57 36.81
N LYS A 113 15.16 -4.32 36.54
CA LYS A 113 14.45 -3.43 37.49
C LYS A 113 12.93 -3.45 37.26
N PRO A 114 12.12 -2.92 38.20
CA PRO A 114 10.68 -2.82 38.02
C PRO A 114 10.25 -2.09 36.74
N GLU A 115 10.91 -0.99 36.41
CA GLU A 115 10.61 -0.17 35.21
C GLU A 115 10.94 -0.86 33.88
N ASP A 116 11.76 -1.92 33.90
CA ASP A 116 12.27 -2.59 32.69
C ASP A 116 11.22 -3.50 32.02
N SER A 117 11.49 -3.87 30.77
CA SER A 117 10.80 -4.93 30.05
C SER A 117 11.80 -6.01 29.60
N LEU A 118 11.38 -7.28 29.57
CA LEU A 118 12.23 -8.42 29.19
C LEU A 118 11.55 -9.29 28.12
N LEU A 119 12.23 -9.50 27.00
CA LEU A 119 11.89 -10.54 26.03
C LEU A 119 12.85 -11.72 26.17
N ILE A 120 12.31 -12.94 26.27
CA ILE A 120 13.08 -14.18 26.22
C ILE A 120 12.65 -14.94 24.97
N PHE A 121 13.58 -15.29 24.11
CA PHE A 121 13.38 -16.14 22.95
C PHE A 121 14.16 -17.44 23.11
N TYR A 122 13.49 -18.58 22.93
CA TYR A 122 14.09 -19.91 22.92
C TYR A 122 13.70 -20.64 21.64
N ALA A 123 14.68 -21.09 20.87
CA ALA A 123 14.52 -22.05 19.78
C ALA A 123 15.42 -23.27 20.03
N GLY A 124 14.83 -24.47 19.92
CA GLY A 124 15.54 -25.72 20.20
C GLY A 124 14.58 -26.88 20.50
N HIS A 125 15.14 -28.03 20.89
CA HIS A 125 14.34 -29.18 21.30
C HIS A 125 13.59 -28.88 22.60
N GLY A 126 12.28 -29.11 22.56
CA GLY A 126 11.44 -29.24 23.75
C GLY A 126 11.01 -30.69 23.91
N ASN A 127 10.96 -31.19 25.15
CA ASN A 127 10.45 -32.54 25.43
C ASN A 127 9.53 -32.53 26.65
N MET A 128 8.57 -33.45 26.69
CA MET A 128 7.71 -33.66 27.86
C MET A 128 8.28 -34.77 28.72
N ASP A 129 8.51 -34.50 29.99
CA ASP A 129 8.85 -35.54 30.96
C ASP A 129 7.68 -36.55 31.07
N THR A 130 7.99 -37.83 30.87
CA THR A 130 6.99 -38.90 30.90
C THR A 130 6.41 -39.13 32.31
N ILE A 131 7.11 -38.70 33.37
CA ILE A 131 6.69 -38.83 34.77
C ILE A 131 5.85 -37.62 35.19
N THR A 132 6.45 -36.42 35.24
CA THR A 132 5.75 -35.21 35.72
C THR A 132 4.76 -34.62 34.71
N LYS A 133 4.81 -35.03 33.44
CA LYS A 133 4.07 -34.45 32.32
C LYS A 133 4.35 -32.95 32.09
N ALA A 134 5.47 -32.45 32.61
CA ALA A 134 5.92 -31.08 32.37
C ALA A 134 6.71 -31.00 31.05
N GLY A 135 6.38 -30.00 30.22
CA GLY A 135 7.26 -29.60 29.12
C GLY A 135 8.59 -29.05 29.67
N SER A 136 9.69 -29.31 28.97
CA SER A 136 11.05 -28.91 29.33
C SER A 136 11.85 -28.49 28.12
N TRP A 137 12.69 -27.48 28.27
CA TRP A 137 13.74 -27.12 27.32
C TRP A 137 14.90 -28.09 27.45
N VAL A 138 15.51 -28.46 26.32
CA VAL A 138 16.67 -29.34 26.27
C VAL A 138 17.93 -28.49 26.04
N PRO A 139 18.85 -28.41 27.02
CA PRO A 139 20.19 -27.85 26.85
C PRO A 139 21.09 -28.70 25.94
N VAL A 140 22.15 -28.10 25.40
CA VAL A 140 23.02 -28.71 24.37
C VAL A 140 23.66 -30.04 24.79
N GLU A 141 23.99 -30.19 26.08
CA GLU A 141 24.72 -31.33 26.64
C GLU A 141 23.84 -32.50 27.11
N SER A 142 22.53 -32.27 27.23
CA SER A 142 21.60 -33.15 27.95
C SER A 142 21.22 -34.41 27.17
N GLY A 143 20.92 -35.51 27.87
CA GLY A 143 20.55 -36.80 27.25
C GLY A 143 19.05 -36.93 26.92
N LEU A 144 18.70 -37.88 26.05
CA LEU A 144 17.30 -38.19 25.68
C LEU A 144 16.47 -38.83 26.80
N GLN A 145 17.13 -39.46 27.78
CA GLN A 145 16.49 -40.21 28.87
C GLN A 145 16.85 -39.64 30.25
N ASP A 146 17.50 -38.48 30.29
CA ASP A 146 17.93 -37.82 31.53
C ASP A 146 17.15 -36.50 31.70
N ALA A 147 15.91 -36.62 32.17
CA ALA A 147 15.05 -35.48 32.46
C ALA A 147 15.61 -34.56 33.56
N SER A 148 16.52 -35.05 34.41
CA SER A 148 17.16 -34.24 35.45
C SER A 148 18.12 -33.20 34.87
N ALA A 149 18.69 -33.49 33.69
CA ALA A 149 19.53 -32.58 32.93
C ALA A 149 18.75 -31.60 32.03
N TRP A 150 17.42 -31.64 32.00
CA TRP A 150 16.61 -30.65 31.27
C TRP A 150 16.30 -29.42 32.16
N ILE A 151 15.68 -28.40 31.57
CA ILE A 151 15.15 -27.24 32.29
C ILE A 151 13.64 -27.28 32.13
N SER A 152 12.90 -27.51 33.22
CA SER A 152 11.44 -27.62 33.12
C SER A 152 10.79 -26.26 32.88
N ASN A 153 9.62 -26.25 32.25
CA ASN A 153 8.79 -25.05 32.13
C ASN A 153 8.39 -24.50 33.52
N HIS A 154 8.45 -25.31 34.59
CA HIS A 154 8.28 -24.85 35.96
C HIS A 154 9.52 -24.07 36.46
N ASP A 155 10.74 -24.56 36.20
CA ASP A 155 11.98 -23.84 36.52
C ASP A 155 11.99 -22.46 35.84
N VAL A 156 11.60 -22.41 34.55
CA VAL A 156 11.45 -21.14 33.81
C VAL A 156 10.40 -20.25 34.46
N LYS A 157 9.16 -20.74 34.70
CA LYS A 157 8.08 -19.98 35.36
C LYS A 157 8.51 -19.39 36.72
N ASN A 158 9.32 -20.10 37.50
CA ASN A 158 9.81 -19.60 38.79
C ASN A 158 10.69 -18.34 38.65
N TYR A 159 11.48 -18.22 37.57
CA TYR A 159 12.21 -16.97 37.27
C TYR A 159 11.29 -15.88 36.68
N LEU A 160 10.26 -16.24 35.92
CA LEU A 160 9.32 -15.26 35.34
C LEU A 160 8.31 -14.70 36.37
N ASN A 161 8.29 -15.24 37.60
CA ASN A 161 7.50 -14.68 38.69
C ASN A 161 7.91 -13.23 39.01
N VAL A 162 6.93 -12.36 39.28
CA VAL A 162 7.13 -10.95 39.70
C VAL A 162 8.11 -10.77 40.87
N ASP A 163 8.19 -11.73 41.80
CA ASP A 163 9.11 -11.69 42.94
C ASP A 163 10.56 -12.02 42.55
N ALA A 164 10.77 -12.67 41.40
CA ALA A 164 12.07 -13.11 40.90
C ALA A 164 12.65 -12.14 39.86
N ILE A 165 12.05 -12.06 38.66
CA ILE A 165 12.41 -11.04 37.65
C ILE A 165 11.38 -9.92 37.72
N LYS A 166 11.84 -8.73 38.12
CA LYS A 166 10.99 -7.61 38.53
C LYS A 166 10.38 -6.79 37.40
N ALA A 167 10.82 -6.97 36.15
CA ALA A 167 10.32 -6.23 34.99
C ALA A 167 8.80 -6.07 34.99
N THR A 168 8.29 -4.88 34.65
CA THR A 168 6.84 -4.67 34.51
C THR A 168 6.30 -5.56 33.40
N HIS A 169 7.02 -5.72 32.29
CA HIS A 169 6.58 -6.57 31.17
C HIS A 169 7.56 -7.70 30.88
N ILE A 170 7.07 -8.94 30.81
CA ILE A 170 7.83 -10.09 30.31
C ILE A 170 7.06 -10.78 29.19
N LEU A 171 7.74 -10.99 28.06
CA LEU A 171 7.28 -11.82 26.95
C LEU A 171 8.24 -13.00 26.75
N LEU A 172 7.73 -14.21 26.92
CA LEU A 172 8.42 -15.43 26.52
C LEU A 172 7.98 -15.82 25.10
N VAL A 173 8.92 -16.13 24.21
CA VAL A 173 8.67 -16.64 22.87
C VAL A 173 9.40 -17.97 22.74
N SER A 174 8.67 -19.08 22.61
CA SER A 174 9.22 -20.44 22.65
C SER A 174 8.91 -21.17 21.34
N ASP A 175 9.93 -21.32 20.50
CA ASP A 175 9.89 -22.12 19.28
C ASP A 175 10.41 -23.54 19.56
N SER A 176 9.60 -24.30 20.30
CA SER A 176 9.93 -25.64 20.79
C SER A 176 8.68 -26.46 21.07
N CYS A 177 8.78 -27.78 20.87
CA CYS A 177 7.70 -28.72 21.18
C CYS A 177 7.28 -28.62 22.67
N PHE A 178 6.03 -28.94 22.98
CA PHE A 178 5.48 -28.98 24.37
C PHE A 178 5.50 -27.67 25.15
N ALA A 179 5.73 -26.53 24.49
CA ALA A 179 5.60 -25.22 25.14
C ALA A 179 4.13 -24.87 25.47
N GLY A 180 3.13 -25.52 24.87
CA GLY A 180 1.71 -25.28 25.16
C GLY A 180 1.29 -25.46 26.64
N ASP A 181 2.05 -26.21 27.45
CA ASP A 181 1.79 -26.38 28.91
C ASP A 181 2.05 -25.08 29.74
N PHE A 182 2.51 -24.01 29.09
CA PHE A 182 2.45 -22.66 29.68
C PHE A 182 1.00 -22.20 29.95
N PHE A 183 0.01 -22.63 29.16
CA PHE A 183 -1.33 -21.99 29.06
C PHE A 183 -2.50 -22.75 29.69
N ARG A 184 -2.32 -23.47 30.81
CA ARG A 184 -3.46 -24.06 31.55
C ARG A 184 -4.35 -22.96 32.16
N GLY A 185 -5.39 -22.52 31.43
CA GLY A 185 -6.56 -21.89 32.04
C GLY A 185 -7.07 -20.54 31.51
N TYR A 186 -6.76 -20.08 30.28
CA TYR A 186 -7.51 -18.95 29.69
C TYR A 186 -7.61 -18.99 28.16
N ARG A 187 -8.80 -18.69 27.63
CA ARG A 187 -9.09 -18.50 26.19
C ARG A 187 -10.04 -17.32 26.02
N GLY A 188 -9.52 -16.11 26.12
CA GLY A 188 -10.26 -14.89 25.77
C GLY A 188 -10.20 -14.61 24.27
N ASN A 189 -11.27 -14.02 23.70
CA ASN A 189 -11.19 -13.40 22.37
C ASN A 189 -10.26 -12.19 22.44
N LEU A 190 -9.36 -12.05 21.47
CA LEU A 190 -8.57 -10.84 21.30
C LEU A 190 -9.49 -9.71 20.80
N PRO A 191 -9.68 -8.61 21.56
CA PRO A 191 -10.46 -7.47 21.08
C PRO A 191 -9.70 -6.71 19.98
N ALA A 192 -10.39 -5.85 19.24
CA ALA A 192 -9.76 -4.99 18.24
C ALA A 192 -8.71 -4.08 18.90
N VAL A 193 -7.45 -4.18 18.44
CA VAL A 193 -6.34 -3.41 19.01
C VAL A 193 -6.48 -1.95 18.60
N THR A 194 -6.63 -1.08 19.60
CA THR A 194 -6.68 0.38 19.45
C THR A 194 -5.65 1.02 20.37
N ASP A 195 -5.31 2.29 20.13
CA ASP A 195 -4.30 3.01 20.93
C ASP A 195 -4.70 3.08 22.43
N ALA A 196 -6.00 3.13 22.72
CA ALA A 196 -6.54 3.05 24.08
C ALA A 196 -6.34 1.67 24.73
N VAL A 197 -6.45 0.58 23.94
CA VAL A 197 -6.14 -0.79 24.40
C VAL A 197 -4.64 -0.92 24.66
N ILE A 198 -3.78 -0.46 23.75
CA ILE A 198 -2.31 -0.48 23.92
C ILE A 198 -1.91 0.32 25.18
N LYS A 199 -2.47 1.52 25.38
CA LYS A 199 -2.22 2.34 26.58
C LYS A 199 -2.64 1.64 27.88
N LYS A 200 -3.82 1.00 27.90
CA LYS A 200 -4.28 0.25 29.07
C LYS A 200 -3.42 -0.99 29.34
N ALA A 201 -3.03 -1.71 28.29
CA ALA A 201 -2.20 -2.91 28.41
C ALA A 201 -0.77 -2.61 28.90
N TYR A 202 -0.19 -1.46 28.49
CA TYR A 202 1.10 -0.99 28.98
C TYR A 202 1.07 -0.56 30.46
N GLN A 203 -0.06 -0.08 30.96
CA GLN A 203 -0.21 0.31 32.38
C GLN A 203 -0.34 -0.88 33.34
N LEU A 204 -0.39 -2.12 32.82
CA LEU A 204 -0.61 -3.33 33.59
C LEU A 204 0.59 -4.28 33.45
N SER A 205 1.13 -4.73 34.57
CA SER A 205 2.25 -5.67 34.63
C SER A 205 1.93 -6.94 33.84
N SER A 206 2.76 -7.32 32.88
CA SER A 206 2.49 -8.41 31.95
C SER A 206 3.44 -9.58 32.14
N ARG A 207 2.89 -10.79 32.05
CA ARG A 207 3.62 -12.06 32.00
C ARG A 207 2.99 -12.89 30.90
N GLN A 208 3.49 -12.75 29.68
CA GLN A 208 2.93 -13.39 28.49
C GLN A 208 3.87 -14.45 27.93
N ALA A 209 3.30 -15.42 27.22
CA ALA A 209 4.05 -16.31 26.35
C ALA A 209 3.40 -16.41 24.96
N ILE A 210 4.24 -16.61 23.95
CA ILE A 210 3.88 -17.05 22.60
C ILE A 210 4.64 -18.35 22.32
N THR A 211 3.97 -19.36 21.78
CA THR A 211 4.59 -20.64 21.43
C THR A 211 4.31 -21.03 19.99
N SER A 212 5.24 -21.73 19.35
CA SER A 212 5.08 -22.14 17.95
C SER A 212 4.05 -23.25 17.74
N GLY A 213 3.79 -24.08 18.76
CA GLY A 213 2.74 -25.10 18.78
C GLY A 213 2.23 -25.42 20.19
N GLY A 214 1.39 -26.46 20.29
CA GLY A 214 0.85 -26.99 21.53
C GLY A 214 1.69 -28.16 22.07
N LEU A 215 1.33 -29.38 21.68
CA LEU A 215 2.04 -30.64 22.01
C LEU A 215 2.70 -31.28 20.78
N GLU A 216 2.60 -30.63 19.62
CA GLU A 216 3.03 -31.13 18.32
C GLU A 216 4.55 -30.88 18.09
N PRO A 217 5.22 -31.68 17.24
CA PRO A 217 6.61 -31.43 16.86
C PRO A 217 6.76 -30.14 16.04
N VAL A 218 7.91 -29.46 16.20
CA VAL A 218 8.27 -28.24 15.46
C VAL A 218 8.94 -28.61 14.13
N SER A 219 8.64 -27.86 13.05
CA SER A 219 9.29 -28.06 11.75
C SER A 219 10.72 -27.50 11.73
N ASP A 220 11.72 -28.38 11.56
CA ASP A 220 13.13 -28.02 11.28
C ASP A 220 13.38 -27.60 9.81
N ALA A 221 12.29 -27.30 9.08
CA ALA A 221 12.32 -26.74 7.73
C ALA A 221 11.33 -25.59 7.63
N GLY A 222 11.82 -24.42 7.22
CA GLY A 222 11.03 -23.22 6.98
C GLY A 222 11.70 -22.32 5.94
N PHE A 223 11.44 -21.01 6.00
CA PHE A 223 11.77 -20.07 4.93
C PHE A 223 13.02 -19.24 5.25
N GLY A 224 13.98 -19.21 4.32
CA GLY A 224 15.17 -18.35 4.43
C GLY A 224 16.16 -18.76 5.54
N GLY A 225 16.17 -20.04 5.93
CA GLY A 225 17.01 -20.55 7.02
C GLY A 225 16.37 -20.46 8.41
N ASN A 226 15.16 -19.90 8.51
CA ASN A 226 14.37 -19.85 9.75
C ASN A 226 13.34 -20.99 9.81
N SER A 227 12.85 -21.31 11.00
CA SER A 227 11.63 -22.11 11.18
C SER A 227 10.41 -21.38 10.58
N VAL A 228 9.30 -22.10 10.37
CA VAL A 228 8.06 -21.49 9.88
C VAL A 228 7.52 -20.45 10.88
N PHE A 229 7.54 -20.75 12.17
CA PHE A 229 7.07 -19.83 13.21
C PHE A 229 7.94 -18.57 13.30
N SER A 230 9.24 -18.77 13.42
CA SER A 230 10.20 -17.68 13.59
C SER A 230 10.30 -16.82 12.32
N HIS A 231 10.11 -17.40 11.13
CA HIS A 231 9.94 -16.64 9.89
C HIS A 231 8.76 -15.65 9.98
N PHE A 232 7.54 -16.12 10.28
CA PHE A 232 6.37 -15.23 10.33
C PHE A 232 6.40 -14.25 11.51
N PHE A 233 7.01 -14.62 12.64
CA PHE A 233 7.24 -13.71 13.77
C PHE A 233 8.18 -12.55 13.38
N VAL A 234 9.33 -12.88 12.77
CA VAL A 234 10.30 -11.88 12.28
C VAL A 234 9.73 -11.05 11.14
N ALA A 235 8.92 -11.63 10.25
CA ALA A 235 8.21 -10.90 9.19
C ALA A 235 7.23 -9.87 9.77
N ALA A 236 6.37 -10.26 10.71
CA ALA A 236 5.42 -9.35 11.35
C ALA A 236 6.10 -8.16 12.07
N LEU A 237 7.31 -8.37 12.65
CA LEU A 237 8.14 -7.29 13.20
C LEU A 237 8.80 -6.41 12.11
N LYS A 238 9.14 -6.95 10.94
CA LYS A 238 9.64 -6.19 9.77
C LYS A 238 8.54 -5.39 9.08
N ASP A 239 7.32 -5.88 9.08
CA ASP A 239 6.20 -5.21 8.39
C ASP A 239 5.50 -4.19 9.30
N ASN A 240 5.76 -4.22 10.61
CA ASN A 240 5.22 -3.24 11.54
C ASN A 240 5.64 -1.79 11.23
N LYS A 241 4.63 -0.96 10.96
CA LYS A 241 4.75 0.52 10.82
C LYS A 241 4.24 1.29 12.05
N LYS A 242 3.60 0.62 13.03
CA LYS A 242 3.03 1.25 14.22
C LYS A 242 4.15 1.61 15.22
N PRO A 243 4.08 2.76 15.91
CA PRO A 243 5.08 3.17 16.90
C PRO A 243 5.12 2.22 18.12
N HIS A 244 3.96 1.69 18.48
CA HIS A 244 3.75 0.71 19.53
C HIS A 244 3.08 -0.52 18.93
N LEU A 245 3.64 -1.69 19.19
CA LEU A 245 3.10 -2.98 18.75
C LEU A 245 3.00 -3.90 19.97
N ILE A 246 1.89 -4.61 20.12
CA ILE A 246 1.65 -5.53 21.24
C ILE A 246 1.45 -6.97 20.75
N PRO A 247 1.75 -8.00 21.57
CA PRO A 247 1.53 -9.40 21.21
C PRO A 247 0.17 -9.73 20.59
N SER A 248 -0.93 -9.22 21.13
CA SER A 248 -2.27 -9.43 20.55
C SER A 248 -2.49 -8.83 19.16
N ASP A 249 -1.68 -7.87 18.74
CA ASP A 249 -1.71 -7.21 17.42
C ASP A 249 -0.82 -7.94 16.39
N LEU A 250 0.36 -8.38 16.84
CA LEU A 250 1.32 -9.15 16.03
C LEU A 250 0.81 -10.59 15.78
N PHE A 251 0.30 -11.24 16.82
CA PHE A 251 0.04 -12.68 16.84
C PHE A 251 -0.97 -13.20 15.80
N PRO A 252 -2.06 -12.49 15.44
CA PRO A 252 -2.96 -12.94 14.38
C PRO A 252 -2.25 -13.20 13.05
N THR A 253 -1.30 -12.33 12.66
CA THR A 253 -0.49 -12.49 11.44
C THR A 253 0.43 -13.71 11.54
N VAL A 254 1.13 -13.87 12.67
CA VAL A 254 2.01 -15.03 12.92
C VAL A 254 1.21 -16.33 12.87
N LYS A 255 0.07 -16.37 13.56
CA LYS A 255 -0.82 -17.53 13.61
C LYS A 255 -1.37 -17.90 12.23
N ALA A 256 -1.80 -16.92 11.43
CA ALA A 256 -2.28 -17.15 10.08
C ALA A 256 -1.18 -17.71 9.16
N GLY A 257 0.02 -17.11 9.20
CA GLY A 257 1.17 -17.59 8.43
C GLY A 257 1.56 -19.03 8.77
N VAL A 258 1.71 -19.34 10.05
CA VAL A 258 2.09 -20.70 10.48
C VAL A 258 1.01 -21.72 10.15
N ALA A 259 -0.27 -21.45 10.45
CA ALA A 259 -1.37 -22.39 10.20
C ALA A 259 -1.62 -22.67 8.70
N GLN A 260 -1.08 -21.85 7.79
CA GLN A 260 -1.11 -22.09 6.34
C GLN A 260 0.12 -22.86 5.82
N ASN A 261 1.20 -22.97 6.61
CA ASN A 261 2.51 -23.45 6.14
C ASN A 261 3.12 -24.56 7.02
N ALA A 262 2.49 -24.92 8.14
CA ALA A 262 2.90 -26.02 9.04
C ALA A 262 1.67 -26.64 9.72
N GLU A 263 1.81 -27.87 10.22
CA GLU A 263 0.80 -28.52 11.08
C GLU A 263 0.69 -27.86 12.47
N GLN A 264 1.66 -27.04 12.84
CA GLN A 264 1.75 -26.35 14.12
C GLN A 264 0.65 -25.29 14.26
N PHE A 265 0.07 -25.18 15.45
CA PHE A 265 -0.92 -24.14 15.76
C PHE A 265 -0.42 -23.25 16.91
N PRO A 266 0.15 -22.06 16.60
CA PRO A 266 0.70 -21.17 17.61
C PRO A 266 -0.31 -20.76 18.67
N GLN A 267 0.19 -20.46 19.87
CA GLN A 267 -0.61 -20.00 21.01
C GLN A 267 -0.02 -18.71 21.60
N LEU A 268 -0.89 -17.83 22.08
CA LEU A 268 -0.58 -16.61 22.83
C LEU A 268 -1.44 -16.63 24.09
N GLY A 269 -0.87 -16.27 25.24
CA GLY A 269 -1.63 -16.13 26.48
C GLY A 269 -0.80 -15.56 27.63
N GLY A 270 -1.51 -15.29 28.73
CA GLY A 270 -0.87 -14.98 30.01
C GLY A 270 -0.31 -16.24 30.68
N LEU A 271 0.81 -16.10 31.37
CA LEU A 271 1.39 -17.13 32.22
C LEU A 271 0.66 -17.15 33.56
N TYR A 272 0.06 -18.30 33.90
CA TYR A 272 -0.63 -18.48 35.17
C TYR A 272 0.35 -18.65 36.35
N GLY A 273 0.00 -18.10 37.52
CA GLY A 273 0.74 -18.32 38.78
C GLY A 273 2.04 -17.52 38.94
N VAL A 274 2.32 -16.56 38.05
CA VAL A 274 3.57 -15.75 38.06
C VAL A 274 3.35 -14.25 38.35
N GLY A 275 2.13 -13.85 38.72
CA GLY A 275 1.83 -12.50 39.23
C GLY A 275 1.56 -11.40 38.20
N GLY A 276 1.46 -11.73 36.90
CA GLY A 276 1.01 -10.77 35.89
C GLY A 276 -0.45 -10.35 36.07
N GLN A 277 -0.77 -9.10 35.72
CA GLN A 277 -2.12 -8.54 35.76
C GLN A 277 -2.91 -8.90 34.50
N GLU A 278 -4.21 -9.18 34.65
CA GLU A 278 -5.07 -9.53 33.53
C GLU A 278 -5.21 -8.35 32.55
N GLY A 279 -4.96 -8.61 31.26
CA GLY A 279 -4.99 -7.59 30.21
C GLY A 279 -3.72 -6.75 30.09
N GLY A 280 -2.69 -7.00 30.90
CA GLY A 280 -1.35 -6.44 30.70
C GLY A 280 -0.63 -7.12 29.53
N GLU A 281 0.00 -6.34 28.66
CA GLU A 281 0.76 -6.86 27.52
C GLU A 281 2.15 -6.25 27.39
N TYR A 282 3.08 -6.98 26.77
CA TYR A 282 4.37 -6.44 26.34
C TYR A 282 4.18 -5.39 25.25
N VAL A 283 5.05 -4.37 25.18
CA VAL A 283 5.03 -3.36 24.11
C VAL A 283 6.39 -3.31 23.40
N PHE A 284 6.38 -3.53 22.08
CA PHE A 284 7.52 -3.26 21.21
C PHE A 284 7.49 -1.80 20.75
N PHE A 285 8.60 -1.09 20.94
CA PHE A 285 8.76 0.32 20.56
C PHE A 285 9.56 0.46 19.26
N LEU A 286 8.93 0.94 18.18
CA LEU A 286 9.56 1.09 16.87
C LEU A 286 10.45 2.37 16.83
N LYS A 287 11.69 2.24 16.35
CA LYS A 287 12.61 3.37 16.14
C LYS A 287 12.10 4.29 15.04
N GLN A 288 12.32 5.60 15.21
CA GLN A 288 11.85 6.62 14.26
C GLN A 288 12.47 6.43 12.85
N GLU A 289 13.76 6.07 12.79
CA GLU A 289 14.43 5.71 11.53
C GLU A 289 13.82 4.46 10.88
N GLY A 290 13.46 3.44 11.67
CA GLY A 290 12.81 2.22 11.17
C GLY A 290 11.43 2.49 10.55
N ARG A 291 10.67 3.43 11.13
CA ARG A 291 9.40 3.93 10.55
C ARG A 291 9.63 4.66 9.23
N LEU A 292 10.64 5.54 9.15
CA LEU A 292 10.98 6.29 7.94
C LEU A 292 11.49 5.37 6.81
N GLN A 293 12.30 4.36 7.12
CA GLN A 293 12.75 3.35 6.16
C GLN A 293 11.58 2.54 5.60
N GLY A 294 10.62 2.15 6.44
CA GLY A 294 9.41 1.43 6.01
C GLY A 294 8.52 2.25 5.07
N LEU A 295 8.40 3.57 5.31
CA LEU A 295 7.70 4.49 4.42
C LEU A 295 8.45 4.66 3.07
N ALA A 296 9.76 4.88 3.12
CA ALA A 296 10.58 5.06 1.92
C ALA A 296 10.62 3.81 1.01
N ALA A 297 10.56 2.60 1.59
CA ALA A 297 10.46 1.35 0.84
C ALA A 297 9.14 1.26 0.05
N ASP A 298 8.03 1.70 0.64
CA ASP A 298 6.70 1.76 0.02
C ASP A 298 6.68 2.72 -1.18
N THR A 299 7.25 3.92 -1.00
CA THR A 299 7.41 4.91 -2.07
C THR A 299 8.24 4.36 -3.24
N LYS A 300 9.33 3.63 -2.93
CA LYS A 300 10.20 3.01 -3.94
C LYS A 300 9.50 1.87 -4.70
N ALA A 301 8.68 1.07 -4.02
CA ALA A 301 7.87 0.04 -4.67
C ALA A 301 6.86 0.66 -5.65
N ARG A 302 6.15 1.71 -5.24
CA ARG A 302 5.21 2.46 -6.09
C ARG A 302 5.88 3.09 -7.32
N GLN A 303 7.10 3.61 -7.16
CA GLN A 303 7.90 4.13 -8.28
C GLN A 303 8.30 3.03 -9.27
N ALA A 304 8.68 1.84 -8.78
CA ALA A 304 9.04 0.71 -9.65
C ALA A 304 7.85 0.19 -10.48
N GLU A 305 6.65 0.14 -9.89
CA GLU A 305 5.39 -0.23 -10.58
C GLU A 305 5.07 0.75 -11.73
N LEU A 306 5.18 2.06 -11.46
CA LEU A 306 5.03 3.12 -12.47
C LEU A 306 6.06 3.03 -13.61
N GLU A 307 7.31 2.66 -13.31
CA GLU A 307 8.32 2.41 -14.34
C GLU A 307 8.02 1.18 -15.20
N GLN A 308 7.50 0.10 -14.61
CA GLN A 308 7.12 -1.08 -15.38
C GLN A 308 5.98 -0.78 -16.36
N LEU A 309 4.93 -0.08 -15.92
CA LEU A 309 3.84 0.36 -16.79
C LEU A 309 4.35 1.18 -17.98
N ARG A 310 5.24 2.16 -17.74
CA ARG A 310 5.85 2.97 -18.81
C ARG A 310 6.67 2.15 -19.81
N ARG A 311 7.35 1.08 -19.35
CA ARG A 311 8.09 0.17 -20.25
C ARG A 311 7.13 -0.62 -21.13
N MET A 312 6.06 -1.17 -20.56
CA MET A 312 5.03 -1.91 -21.31
C MET A 312 4.36 -1.03 -22.38
N GLU A 313 4.02 0.23 -22.05
CA GLU A 313 3.49 1.19 -23.03
C GLU A 313 4.48 1.48 -24.17
N SER A 314 5.77 1.65 -23.85
CA SER A 314 6.83 1.87 -24.86
C SER A 314 7.02 0.66 -25.78
N GLU A 315 6.93 -0.55 -25.23
CA GLU A 315 7.04 -1.80 -26.01
C GLU A 315 5.80 -2.02 -26.89
N ALA A 316 4.59 -1.78 -26.37
CA ALA A 316 3.36 -1.82 -27.15
C ALA A 316 3.40 -0.83 -28.33
N ALA A 317 3.86 0.40 -28.10
CA ALA A 317 4.02 1.42 -29.15
C ALA A 317 5.04 1.01 -30.23
N LYS A 318 6.18 0.42 -29.85
CA LYS A 318 7.18 -0.11 -30.80
C LYS A 318 6.61 -1.25 -31.64
N THR A 319 5.86 -2.16 -31.03
CA THR A 319 5.28 -3.32 -31.72
C THR A 319 4.20 -2.87 -32.72
N LYS A 320 3.30 -1.96 -32.31
CA LYS A 320 2.32 -1.30 -33.21
C LYS A 320 2.99 -0.62 -34.41
N GLY A 321 4.15 0.02 -34.20
CA GLY A 321 4.94 0.62 -35.28
C GLY A 321 5.46 -0.38 -36.32
N LYS A 322 5.88 -1.58 -35.88
CA LYS A 322 6.32 -2.66 -36.78
C LYS A 322 5.16 -3.25 -37.58
N GLU A 323 4.06 -3.57 -36.91
CA GLU A 323 2.82 -4.09 -37.53
C GLU A 323 2.28 -3.12 -38.59
N GLN A 324 2.28 -1.82 -38.28
CA GLN A 324 1.86 -0.79 -39.23
C GLN A 324 2.77 -0.72 -40.45
N ALA A 325 4.09 -0.84 -40.27
CA ALA A 325 5.05 -0.84 -41.37
C ALA A 325 4.88 -2.07 -42.29
N GLU A 326 4.53 -3.23 -41.74
CA GLU A 326 4.25 -4.44 -42.53
C GLU A 326 2.96 -4.30 -43.36
N ILE A 327 1.88 -3.77 -42.76
CA ILE A 327 0.64 -3.44 -43.48
C ILE A 327 0.93 -2.45 -44.62
N THR A 328 1.63 -1.35 -44.35
CA THR A 328 1.95 -0.36 -45.38
C THR A 328 2.88 -0.91 -46.47
N LYS A 329 3.74 -1.88 -46.16
CA LYS A 329 4.51 -2.61 -47.18
C LYS A 329 3.59 -3.43 -48.08
N LYS A 330 2.67 -4.20 -47.50
CA LYS A 330 1.70 -5.03 -48.24
C LYS A 330 0.74 -4.21 -49.09
N GLU A 331 0.31 -3.04 -48.61
CA GLU A 331 -0.51 -2.10 -49.39
C GLU A 331 0.22 -1.57 -50.63
N ARG A 332 1.55 -1.32 -50.55
CA ARG A 332 2.37 -0.97 -51.72
C ARG A 332 2.52 -2.13 -52.70
N GLU A 333 2.76 -3.34 -52.21
CA GLU A 333 2.84 -4.54 -53.06
C GLU A 333 1.52 -4.78 -53.83
N LEU A 334 0.37 -4.50 -53.20
CA LEU A 334 -0.94 -4.57 -53.86
C LEU A 334 -1.15 -3.47 -54.92
N ALA A 335 -0.73 -2.23 -54.63
CA ALA A 335 -0.83 -1.10 -55.57
C ALA A 335 0.10 -1.25 -56.80
N GLU A 336 1.24 -1.90 -56.62
CA GLU A 336 2.15 -2.28 -57.70
C GLU A 336 1.50 -3.34 -58.62
N LEU A 337 0.89 -4.38 -58.04
CA LEU A 337 0.08 -5.37 -58.78
C LEU A 337 -1.07 -4.71 -59.55
N ASP A 338 -1.76 -3.74 -58.97
CA ASP A 338 -2.80 -2.96 -59.66
C ASP A 338 -2.26 -2.16 -60.85
N SER A 339 -1.08 -1.54 -60.69
CA SER A 339 -0.41 -0.81 -61.76
C SER A 339 0.01 -1.74 -62.91
N GLN A 340 0.49 -2.94 -62.60
CA GLN A 340 0.83 -3.96 -63.59
C GLN A 340 -0.41 -4.49 -64.33
N ILE A 341 -1.52 -4.73 -63.64
CA ILE A 341 -2.81 -5.11 -64.26
C ILE A 341 -3.32 -4.00 -65.18
N ALA A 342 -3.21 -2.74 -64.78
CA ALA A 342 -3.61 -1.59 -65.62
C ALA A 342 -2.73 -1.47 -66.88
N ALA A 343 -1.41 -1.63 -66.75
CA ALA A 343 -0.49 -1.62 -67.88
C ALA A 343 -0.76 -2.79 -68.85
N MET A 344 -0.99 -4.00 -68.34
CA MET A 344 -1.37 -5.18 -69.13
C MET A 344 -2.67 -4.94 -69.90
N ARG A 345 -3.72 -4.41 -69.23
CA ARG A 345 -4.98 -4.02 -69.87
C ARG A 345 -4.80 -3.05 -71.03
N SER A 346 -3.83 -2.13 -70.95
CA SER A 346 -3.53 -1.18 -72.02
C SER A 346 -2.75 -1.78 -73.20
N ARG A 347 -2.11 -2.96 -73.05
CA ARG A 347 -1.40 -3.65 -74.13
C ARG A 347 -2.30 -4.64 -74.90
N LEU A 348 -3.26 -5.25 -74.22
CA LEU A 348 -4.19 -6.22 -74.80
C LEU A 348 -4.91 -5.62 -76.03
N GLY A 349 -4.92 -6.37 -77.14
CA GLY A 349 -5.50 -5.93 -78.42
C GLY A 349 -4.59 -5.06 -79.30
N THR A 350 -3.35 -4.79 -78.87
CA THR A 350 -2.33 -4.09 -79.69
C THR A 350 -1.24 -5.04 -80.19
N SER A 351 -0.42 -4.59 -81.14
CA SER A 351 0.78 -5.32 -81.60
C SER A 351 1.91 -5.40 -80.57
N ALA A 352 1.74 -4.82 -79.37
CA ALA A 352 2.72 -4.81 -78.28
C ALA A 352 2.44 -5.87 -77.19
N ALA A 353 1.45 -6.74 -77.37
CA ALA A 353 1.17 -7.84 -76.44
C ALA A 353 2.18 -8.98 -76.60
N GLY A 354 2.71 -9.51 -75.49
CA GLY A 354 3.67 -10.62 -75.46
C GLY A 354 3.18 -11.86 -74.71
N ASP A 355 4.01 -12.89 -74.57
CA ASP A 355 3.65 -14.18 -73.94
C ASP A 355 3.09 -14.04 -72.51
N HIS A 356 3.53 -13.03 -71.76
CA HIS A 356 3.02 -12.73 -70.42
C HIS A 356 1.62 -12.12 -70.40
N ASP A 357 1.12 -11.58 -71.52
CA ASP A 357 -0.24 -11.08 -71.69
C ASP A 357 -1.22 -12.21 -72.14
N SER A 358 -0.77 -13.47 -72.13
CA SER A 358 -1.60 -14.66 -72.40
C SER A 358 -2.66 -14.92 -71.32
N LEU A 359 -3.66 -15.74 -71.63
CA LEU A 359 -4.68 -16.20 -70.68
C LEU A 359 -4.08 -16.83 -69.41
N GLN A 360 -2.97 -17.57 -69.55
CA GLN A 360 -2.23 -18.15 -68.41
C GLN A 360 -1.60 -17.05 -67.52
N GLY A 361 -0.98 -16.03 -68.14
CA GLY A 361 -0.35 -14.92 -67.43
C GLY A 361 -1.37 -14.02 -66.71
N MET A 362 -2.49 -13.73 -67.36
CA MET A 362 -3.61 -13.01 -66.76
C MET A 362 -4.18 -13.74 -65.54
N LEU A 363 -4.39 -15.06 -65.64
CA LEU A 363 -4.88 -15.87 -64.52
C LEU A 363 -3.90 -15.83 -63.33
N ALA A 364 -2.61 -16.03 -63.57
CA ALA A 364 -1.58 -16.01 -62.54
C ALA A 364 -1.50 -14.66 -61.79
N MET A 365 -1.62 -13.53 -62.50
CA MET A 365 -1.65 -12.20 -61.86
C MET A 365 -2.91 -11.96 -61.03
N VAL A 366 -4.07 -12.46 -61.48
CA VAL A 366 -5.32 -12.37 -60.69
C VAL A 366 -5.22 -13.21 -59.41
N GLU A 367 -4.78 -14.47 -59.52
CA GLU A 367 -4.55 -15.36 -58.37
C GLU A 367 -3.54 -14.78 -57.37
N GLN A 368 -2.44 -14.18 -57.86
CA GLN A 368 -1.46 -13.51 -57.02
C GLN A 368 -2.05 -12.32 -56.27
N LYS A 369 -2.82 -11.45 -56.97
CA LYS A 369 -3.48 -10.30 -56.33
C LYS A 369 -4.51 -10.73 -55.29
N GLU A 370 -5.35 -11.72 -55.59
CA GLU A 370 -6.32 -12.24 -54.63
C GLU A 370 -5.66 -12.84 -53.38
N LYS A 371 -4.51 -13.52 -53.55
CA LYS A 371 -3.74 -14.11 -52.45
C LYS A 371 -3.15 -13.04 -51.53
N GLU A 372 -2.55 -12.00 -52.09
CA GLU A 372 -2.00 -10.89 -51.29
C GLU A 372 -3.10 -10.02 -50.66
N ALA A 373 -4.25 -9.83 -51.33
CA ALA A 373 -5.42 -9.16 -50.75
C ALA A 373 -5.98 -9.92 -49.53
N ARG A 374 -6.17 -11.24 -49.64
CA ARG A 374 -6.61 -12.10 -48.52
C ARG A 374 -5.63 -12.03 -47.35
N ARG A 375 -4.32 -12.12 -47.63
CA ARG A 375 -3.27 -12.05 -46.60
C ARG A 375 -3.24 -10.69 -45.88
N LEU A 376 -3.46 -9.59 -46.61
CA LEU A 376 -3.54 -8.25 -46.03
C LEU A 376 -4.77 -8.08 -45.12
N GLU A 377 -5.92 -8.62 -45.51
CA GLU A 377 -7.13 -8.59 -44.69
C GLU A 377 -6.98 -9.42 -43.40
N GLU A 378 -6.34 -10.59 -43.50
CA GLU A 378 -6.01 -11.43 -42.35
C GLU A 378 -5.04 -10.74 -41.38
N LEU A 379 -4.00 -10.08 -41.90
CA LEU A 379 -3.07 -9.27 -41.08
C LEU A 379 -3.78 -8.13 -40.33
N LYS A 380 -4.72 -7.45 -41.01
CA LYS A 380 -5.50 -6.35 -40.41
C LYS A 380 -6.37 -6.86 -39.25
N LYS A 381 -7.08 -7.98 -39.43
CA LYS A 381 -7.90 -8.61 -38.38
C LYS A 381 -7.06 -9.09 -37.19
N GLN A 382 -5.90 -9.69 -37.43
CA GLN A 382 -4.98 -10.11 -36.37
C GLN A 382 -4.47 -8.92 -35.55
N ARG A 383 -4.05 -7.83 -36.21
CA ARG A 383 -3.62 -6.59 -35.56
C ARG A 383 -4.73 -5.96 -34.71
N GLU A 384 -5.96 -5.87 -35.22
CA GLU A 384 -7.09 -5.31 -34.46
C GLU A 384 -7.38 -6.12 -33.19
N GLU A 385 -7.32 -7.45 -33.27
CA GLU A 385 -7.55 -8.34 -32.13
C GLU A 385 -6.42 -8.27 -31.09
N GLU A 386 -5.16 -8.21 -31.53
CA GLU A 386 -4.02 -8.05 -30.61
C GLU A 386 -3.96 -6.65 -29.99
N GLU A 387 -4.25 -5.59 -30.76
CA GLU A 387 -4.35 -4.23 -30.24
C GLU A 387 -5.46 -4.12 -29.19
N ARG A 388 -6.62 -4.76 -29.43
CA ARG A 388 -7.72 -4.85 -28.45
C ARG A 388 -7.29 -5.55 -27.15
N LYS A 389 -6.58 -6.68 -27.25
CA LYS A 389 -6.08 -7.43 -26.07
C LYS A 389 -5.06 -6.63 -25.27
N ARG A 390 -4.03 -6.09 -25.93
CA ARG A 390 -2.99 -5.27 -25.30
C ARG A 390 -3.58 -4.02 -24.63
N GLN A 391 -4.56 -3.38 -25.28
CA GLN A 391 -5.24 -2.22 -24.71
C GLN A 391 -6.10 -2.59 -23.49
N ALA A 392 -6.79 -3.74 -23.50
CA ALA A 392 -7.54 -4.22 -22.35
C ALA A 392 -6.62 -4.53 -21.15
N GLU A 393 -5.50 -5.22 -21.38
CA GLU A 393 -4.50 -5.54 -20.35
C GLU A 393 -3.88 -4.28 -19.72
N ILE A 394 -3.42 -3.33 -20.54
CA ILE A 394 -2.89 -2.05 -20.03
C ILE A 394 -3.96 -1.27 -19.25
N THR A 395 -5.22 -1.31 -19.69
CA THR A 395 -6.33 -0.64 -18.99
C THR A 395 -6.60 -1.29 -17.63
N GLN A 396 -6.60 -2.63 -17.57
CA GLN A 396 -6.76 -3.38 -16.31
C GLN A 396 -5.61 -3.07 -15.34
N LEU A 397 -4.36 -3.19 -15.77
CA LEU A 397 -3.19 -2.95 -14.90
C LEU A 397 -3.15 -1.52 -14.36
N LYS A 398 -3.54 -0.53 -15.17
CA LYS A 398 -3.72 0.87 -14.72
C LYS A 398 -4.83 1.01 -13.68
N ALA A 399 -5.98 0.36 -13.89
CA ALA A 399 -7.09 0.41 -12.95
C ALA A 399 -6.74 -0.25 -11.60
N GLU A 400 -5.99 -1.35 -11.62
CA GLU A 400 -5.49 -2.02 -10.42
C GLU A 400 -4.43 -1.19 -9.68
N ALA A 401 -3.47 -0.60 -10.39
CA ALA A 401 -2.46 0.28 -9.80
C ALA A 401 -3.09 1.55 -9.20
N GLU A 402 -4.08 2.14 -9.87
CA GLU A 402 -4.79 3.31 -9.35
C GLU A 402 -5.68 2.94 -8.15
N ALA A 403 -6.33 1.78 -8.15
CA ALA A 403 -7.07 1.30 -6.98
C ALA A 403 -6.15 1.08 -5.76
N ARG A 404 -4.94 0.53 -5.96
CA ARG A 404 -3.90 0.43 -4.93
C ARG A 404 -3.45 1.81 -4.44
N ARG A 405 -3.27 2.78 -5.35
CA ARG A 405 -2.90 4.17 -5.02
C ARG A 405 -3.98 4.84 -4.16
N VAL A 406 -5.24 4.76 -4.60
CA VAL A 406 -6.42 5.32 -3.91
C VAL A 406 -6.57 4.75 -2.51
N ALA A 407 -6.55 3.42 -2.35
CA ALA A 407 -6.73 2.79 -1.04
C ALA A 407 -5.65 3.22 -0.01
N ALA A 408 -4.41 3.43 -0.46
CA ALA A 408 -3.34 3.95 0.39
C ALA A 408 -3.56 5.42 0.79
N ILE A 409 -4.03 6.27 -0.13
CA ILE A 409 -4.37 7.67 0.17
C ILE A 409 -5.53 7.73 1.17
N GLU A 410 -6.58 6.91 0.98
CA GLU A 410 -7.72 6.84 1.90
C GLU A 410 -7.29 6.41 3.30
N GLN A 411 -6.37 5.43 3.41
CA GLN A 411 -5.82 4.99 4.69
C GLN A 411 -4.99 6.09 5.38
N ASP A 412 -4.14 6.81 4.65
CA ASP A 412 -3.36 7.92 5.19
C ASP A 412 -4.26 9.06 5.68
N ILE A 413 -5.29 9.42 4.90
CA ILE A 413 -6.27 10.46 5.27
C ILE A 413 -7.10 10.03 6.49
N ALA A 414 -7.60 8.79 6.53
CA ALA A 414 -8.32 8.26 7.68
C ALA A 414 -7.45 8.26 8.96
N THR A 415 -6.14 8.02 8.80
CA THR A 415 -5.17 8.11 9.90
C THR A 415 -5.02 9.56 10.38
N TYR A 416 -4.96 10.54 9.47
CA TYR A 416 -4.93 11.96 9.81
C TYR A 416 -6.21 12.44 10.49
N GLU A 417 -7.39 12.07 9.98
CA GLU A 417 -8.71 12.36 10.59
C GLU A 417 -8.80 11.76 12.00
N LYS A 418 -8.26 10.56 12.22
CA LYS A 418 -8.16 9.92 13.55
C LYS A 418 -7.24 10.70 14.51
N ILE A 419 -6.13 11.26 14.03
CA ILE A 419 -5.24 12.10 14.85
C ILE A 419 -5.98 13.38 15.28
N LEU A 420 -6.66 14.06 14.36
CA LEU A 420 -7.39 15.30 14.68
C LEU A 420 -8.59 15.12 15.62
N SER A 421 -9.25 13.95 15.58
CA SER A 421 -10.35 13.63 16.50
C SER A 421 -9.90 13.31 17.93
N SER A 422 -8.61 13.02 18.14
CA SER A 422 -8.02 12.80 19.47
C SER A 422 -7.76 14.13 20.19
N THR A 423 -8.12 14.21 21.48
CA THR A 423 -7.88 15.40 22.33
C THR A 423 -6.40 15.76 22.43
N CYS A 424 -5.51 14.77 22.52
CA CYS A 424 -4.05 15.00 22.51
C CYS A 424 -3.49 15.16 21.08
N GLY A 425 -4.15 14.59 20.07
CA GLY A 425 -3.65 14.64 18.68
C GLY A 425 -3.75 16.02 18.02
N LYS A 426 -4.57 16.93 18.56
CA LYS A 426 -4.71 18.31 18.08
C LYS A 426 -3.41 19.12 18.16
N GLU A 427 -2.56 18.87 19.14
CA GLU A 427 -1.25 19.52 19.26
C GLU A 427 -0.27 19.04 18.16
N MET A 428 -0.53 17.88 17.57
CA MET A 428 0.25 17.32 16.46
C MET A 428 -0.31 17.67 15.08
N ALA A 429 -1.38 18.48 14.98
CA ALA A 429 -2.10 18.72 13.72
C ALA A 429 -1.21 19.19 12.56
N THR A 430 -0.27 20.11 12.82
CA THR A 430 0.70 20.62 11.83
C THR A 430 1.65 19.52 11.37
N ALA A 431 2.33 18.84 12.29
CA ALA A 431 3.28 17.77 11.96
C ALA A 431 2.61 16.56 11.28
N ALA A 432 1.36 16.26 11.65
CA ALA A 432 0.56 15.23 11.01
C ALA A 432 0.15 15.62 9.57
N TRP A 433 -0.16 16.90 9.33
CA TRP A 433 -0.43 17.43 7.99
C TRP A 433 0.82 17.45 7.11
N GLU A 434 1.95 17.92 7.65
CA GLU A 434 3.24 17.90 6.96
C GLU A 434 3.65 16.46 6.60
N SER A 435 3.48 15.51 7.53
CA SER A 435 3.72 14.10 7.25
C SER A 435 2.77 13.55 6.17
N LEU A 436 1.49 13.90 6.18
CA LEU A 436 0.51 13.49 5.18
C LEU A 436 0.90 14.04 3.78
N VAL A 437 1.14 15.35 3.67
CA VAL A 437 1.50 16.00 2.41
C VAL A 437 2.89 15.58 1.92
N SER A 438 3.83 15.19 2.80
CA SER A 438 5.14 14.68 2.38
C SER A 438 5.07 13.40 1.53
N ASN A 439 4.02 12.59 1.70
CA ASN A 439 3.75 11.42 0.85
C ASN A 439 3.16 11.78 -0.53
N TYR A 440 2.66 13.01 -0.69
CA TYR A 440 1.90 13.47 -1.85
C TYR A 440 2.39 14.86 -2.31
N PRO A 441 3.52 14.95 -3.04
CA PRO A 441 4.15 16.24 -3.37
C PRO A 441 3.24 17.22 -4.12
N GLU A 442 2.29 16.73 -4.93
CA GLU A 442 1.25 17.55 -5.54
C GLU A 442 0.42 18.36 -4.53
N ALA A 443 0.23 17.86 -3.31
CA ALA A 443 -0.58 18.49 -2.25
C ALA A 443 0.05 19.69 -1.55
N GLY A 444 1.29 20.08 -1.89
CA GLY A 444 1.96 21.26 -1.30
C GLY A 444 1.26 22.61 -1.55
N ILE A 445 0.23 22.64 -2.40
CA ILE A 445 -0.59 23.82 -2.73
C ILE A 445 -1.84 23.91 -1.82
N VAL A 446 -2.16 22.85 -1.07
CA VAL A 446 -3.39 22.76 -0.28
C VAL A 446 -3.22 23.45 1.09
N THR A 447 -4.19 24.30 1.46
CA THR A 447 -4.25 24.94 2.79
C THR A 447 -4.18 23.91 3.91
N MET A 448 -3.35 24.17 4.92
CA MET A 448 -3.17 23.26 6.05
C MET A 448 -4.50 22.84 6.70
N GLY A 449 -4.76 21.54 6.73
CA GLY A 449 -5.96 20.95 7.32
C GLY A 449 -7.17 20.85 6.39
N ASP A 450 -7.11 21.36 5.15
CA ASP A 450 -8.21 21.23 4.19
C ASP A 450 -8.20 19.85 3.50
N ILE A 451 -8.74 18.88 4.22
CA ILE A 451 -8.88 17.49 3.75
C ILE A 451 -9.75 17.41 2.48
N ASN A 452 -10.73 18.30 2.30
CA ASN A 452 -11.62 18.23 1.14
C ASN A 452 -10.93 18.74 -0.12
N ALA A 453 -10.15 19.82 -0.01
CA ALA A 453 -9.26 20.26 -1.08
C ALA A 453 -8.18 19.20 -1.39
N LEU A 454 -7.62 18.52 -0.37
CA LEU A 454 -6.70 17.40 -0.56
C LEU A 454 -7.33 16.23 -1.32
N LYS A 455 -8.51 15.78 -0.89
CA LYS A 455 -9.29 14.71 -1.56
C LYS A 455 -9.63 15.09 -3.00
N GLY A 456 -10.00 16.35 -3.23
CA GLY A 456 -10.27 16.89 -4.56
C GLY A 456 -9.05 16.93 -5.47
N LEU A 457 -7.89 17.34 -4.96
CA LEU A 457 -6.65 17.43 -5.72
C LEU A 457 -6.10 16.04 -6.09
N LEU A 458 -6.16 15.09 -5.16
CA LEU A 458 -5.71 13.71 -5.36
C LEU A 458 -6.66 12.87 -6.23
N LYS A 459 -7.76 13.47 -6.70
CA LYS A 459 -8.81 12.85 -7.54
C LYS A 459 -9.45 11.62 -6.89
N LEU A 460 -9.76 11.72 -5.60
CA LEU A 460 -10.52 10.66 -4.90
C LEU A 460 -11.97 10.65 -5.37
N ASP A 461 -12.48 9.43 -5.58
CA ASP A 461 -13.83 9.18 -6.07
C ASP A 461 -14.86 9.48 -4.98
N LEU A 462 -15.82 10.35 -5.31
CA LEU A 462 -16.99 10.64 -4.49
C LEU A 462 -18.10 9.60 -4.72
N ALA A 463 -18.27 9.15 -5.96
CA ALA A 463 -19.23 8.10 -6.37
C ALA A 463 -18.97 7.61 -7.80
N ARG A 464 -19.50 6.43 -8.17
CA ARG A 464 -19.44 5.85 -9.53
C ARG A 464 -20.82 5.39 -10.01
N ASP A 465 -21.10 5.55 -11.30
CA ASP A 465 -22.37 5.14 -11.91
C ASP A 465 -22.25 4.86 -13.43
N SER A 466 -22.47 3.61 -13.88
CA SER A 466 -22.55 3.15 -15.30
C SER A 466 -21.57 3.78 -16.32
N GLY A 467 -20.31 4.00 -15.93
CA GLY A 467 -19.27 4.61 -16.77
C GLY A 467 -19.00 6.09 -16.46
N PHE A 468 -19.60 6.63 -15.40
CA PHE A 468 -19.28 7.94 -14.84
C PHE A 468 -18.57 7.77 -13.49
N ILE A 469 -17.56 8.61 -13.24
CA ILE A 469 -16.83 8.72 -11.98
C ILE A 469 -16.94 10.16 -11.50
N ALA A 470 -17.60 10.40 -10.37
CA ALA A 470 -17.65 11.71 -9.72
C ALA A 470 -16.48 11.86 -8.76
N TYR A 471 -15.81 13.01 -8.78
CA TYR A 471 -14.70 13.35 -7.91
C TYR A 471 -15.10 14.38 -6.85
N VAL A 472 -14.40 14.37 -5.71
CA VAL A 472 -14.65 15.31 -4.59
C VAL A 472 -14.48 16.78 -5.00
N ASN A 473 -13.68 17.07 -6.04
CA ASN A 473 -13.45 18.43 -6.57
C ASN A 473 -14.63 19.01 -7.40
N GLY A 474 -15.76 18.30 -7.49
CA GLY A 474 -16.95 18.75 -8.21
C GLY A 474 -16.94 18.50 -9.71
N THR A 475 -16.11 17.57 -10.22
CA THR A 475 -16.13 17.13 -11.62
C THR A 475 -16.59 15.68 -11.75
N VAL A 476 -17.08 15.31 -12.95
CA VAL A 476 -17.52 13.96 -13.30
C VAL A 476 -16.84 13.53 -14.60
N LEU A 477 -16.04 12.47 -14.57
CA LEU A 477 -15.45 11.87 -15.77
C LEU A 477 -16.41 10.86 -16.39
N ASP A 478 -16.75 11.04 -17.66
CA ASP A 478 -17.32 10.00 -18.51
C ASP A 478 -16.19 9.12 -19.05
N THR A 479 -16.11 7.88 -18.60
CA THR A 479 -15.07 6.92 -18.98
C THR A 479 -15.25 6.35 -20.39
N LYS A 480 -16.40 6.57 -21.05
CA LYS A 480 -16.66 6.10 -22.43
C LYS A 480 -16.17 7.11 -23.46
N THR A 481 -16.49 8.38 -23.25
CA THR A 481 -16.09 9.49 -24.15
C THR A 481 -14.75 10.12 -23.76
N ASN A 482 -14.26 9.85 -22.54
CA ASN A 482 -13.12 10.54 -21.92
C ASN A 482 -13.32 12.07 -21.90
N LEU A 483 -14.54 12.51 -21.61
CA LEU A 483 -14.93 13.89 -21.34
C LEU A 483 -15.14 14.08 -19.84
N MET A 484 -14.79 15.26 -19.34
CA MET A 484 -15.00 15.62 -17.94
C MET A 484 -16.00 16.78 -17.86
N TRP A 485 -17.01 16.59 -17.04
CA TRP A 485 -18.16 17.46 -16.86
C TRP A 485 -18.13 18.14 -15.50
N ALA A 486 -18.74 19.32 -15.38
CA ALA A 486 -19.09 19.85 -14.07
C ALA A 486 -20.14 18.94 -13.39
N ALA A 487 -20.00 18.66 -12.09
CA ALA A 487 -20.99 17.87 -11.35
C ALA A 487 -22.32 18.62 -11.12
N LYS A 488 -22.37 19.92 -11.42
CA LYS A 488 -23.56 20.78 -11.31
C LYS A 488 -23.59 21.78 -12.46
N ASP A 489 -24.80 22.20 -12.83
CA ASP A 489 -24.98 23.37 -13.71
C ASP A 489 -24.83 24.71 -12.96
N ASN A 490 -25.07 25.81 -13.67
CA ASN A 490 -25.00 27.17 -13.13
C ASN A 490 -26.13 27.54 -12.13
N GLY A 491 -27.09 26.63 -11.85
CA GLY A 491 -28.14 26.81 -10.85
C GLY A 491 -29.31 27.74 -11.23
N SER A 492 -29.25 28.44 -12.36
CA SER A 492 -30.24 29.48 -12.70
C SER A 492 -30.50 29.64 -14.20
N ASN A 493 -31.60 30.32 -14.53
CA ASN A 493 -31.92 30.75 -15.89
C ASN A 493 -30.78 31.59 -16.49
N ILE A 494 -30.35 31.26 -17.71
CA ILE A 494 -29.22 31.91 -18.38
C ILE A 494 -29.43 31.91 -19.91
N ASN A 495 -29.10 33.03 -20.57
CA ASN A 495 -29.18 33.15 -22.03
C ASN A 495 -27.94 32.55 -22.72
N TRP A 496 -28.01 32.32 -24.03
CA TRP A 496 -26.95 31.57 -24.75
C TRP A 496 -25.56 32.25 -24.69
N PRO A 497 -25.41 33.59 -24.94
CA PRO A 497 -24.11 34.25 -24.83
C PRO A 497 -23.51 34.20 -23.42
N ASN A 498 -24.33 34.41 -22.38
CA ASN A 498 -23.88 34.34 -21.00
C ASN A 498 -23.55 32.90 -20.58
N ALA A 499 -24.28 31.91 -21.09
CA ALA A 499 -24.00 30.50 -20.83
C ALA A 499 -22.66 30.07 -21.45
N LYS A 500 -22.34 30.56 -22.65
CA LYS A 500 -21.03 30.33 -23.27
C LYS A 500 -19.91 30.92 -22.42
N SER A 501 -20.05 32.20 -22.04
CA SER A 501 -19.10 32.89 -21.15
C SER A 501 -18.96 32.21 -19.78
N TYR A 502 -20.06 31.71 -19.20
CA TYR A 502 -20.03 30.95 -17.94
C TYR A 502 -19.18 29.68 -18.07
N CYS A 503 -19.35 28.91 -19.14
CA CYS A 503 -18.58 27.69 -19.33
C CYS A 503 -17.09 27.98 -19.62
N GLU A 504 -16.78 29.02 -20.39
CA GLU A 504 -15.40 29.42 -20.71
C GLU A 504 -14.64 30.02 -19.51
N ASN A 505 -15.36 30.58 -18.51
CA ASN A 505 -14.79 31.11 -17.27
C ASN A 505 -14.97 30.18 -16.06
N TYR A 506 -15.50 28.98 -16.26
CA TYR A 506 -15.66 28.00 -15.17
C TYR A 506 -14.29 27.49 -14.71
N SER A 507 -14.12 27.31 -13.40
CA SER A 507 -12.85 26.92 -12.77
C SER A 507 -12.96 25.71 -11.84
N GLY A 508 -14.07 24.95 -11.96
CA GLY A 508 -14.28 23.72 -11.19
C GLY A 508 -13.17 22.69 -11.43
N GLY A 509 -12.88 21.89 -10.41
CA GLY A 509 -11.80 20.90 -10.45
C GLY A 509 -10.37 21.47 -10.53
N GLY A 510 -10.19 22.79 -10.53
CA GLY A 510 -8.89 23.45 -10.71
C GLY A 510 -8.44 23.57 -12.18
N TYR A 511 -9.34 23.36 -13.14
CA TYR A 511 -9.05 23.42 -14.57
C TYR A 511 -9.55 24.74 -15.20
N THR A 512 -8.98 25.12 -16.35
CA THR A 512 -9.21 26.41 -17.03
C THR A 512 -9.54 26.29 -18.52
N ASP A 513 -9.59 25.07 -19.05
CA ASP A 513 -9.90 24.70 -20.44
C ASP A 513 -11.36 24.23 -20.62
N TRP A 514 -12.24 24.70 -19.74
CA TRP A 514 -13.67 24.43 -19.81
C TRP A 514 -14.32 25.16 -20.99
N ARG A 515 -15.35 24.53 -21.57
CA ARG A 515 -16.14 25.07 -22.67
C ARG A 515 -17.60 24.66 -22.59
N MET A 516 -18.41 25.30 -23.40
CA MET A 516 -19.77 24.84 -23.66
C MET A 516 -19.73 23.49 -24.44
N PRO A 517 -20.59 22.52 -24.08
CA PRO A 517 -20.65 21.23 -24.76
C PRO A 517 -21.31 21.34 -26.14
N THR A 518 -20.97 20.42 -27.03
CA THR A 518 -21.71 20.25 -28.29
C THR A 518 -23.02 19.52 -28.06
N GLN A 519 -23.92 19.59 -29.03
CA GLN A 519 -25.21 18.90 -28.97
C GLN A 519 -25.04 17.38 -28.95
N ASP A 520 -24.03 16.84 -29.64
CA ASP A 520 -23.76 15.39 -29.66
C ASP A 520 -23.14 14.91 -28.33
N GLU A 521 -22.36 15.74 -27.65
CA GLU A 521 -21.84 15.46 -26.30
C GLU A 521 -22.98 15.45 -25.26
N LEU A 522 -23.92 16.40 -25.33
CA LEU A 522 -25.11 16.40 -24.48
C LEU A 522 -26.02 15.18 -24.76
N ALA A 523 -26.18 14.80 -26.03
CA ALA A 523 -26.93 13.60 -26.40
C ALA A 523 -26.29 12.32 -25.83
N GLY A 524 -24.97 12.27 -25.70
CA GLY A 524 -24.25 11.16 -25.06
C GLY A 524 -24.52 10.99 -23.56
N LEU A 525 -25.00 12.03 -22.87
CA LEU A 525 -25.38 11.97 -21.45
C LEU A 525 -26.80 11.42 -21.21
N TYR A 526 -27.67 11.42 -22.21
CA TYR A 526 -29.09 11.11 -22.05
C TYR A 526 -29.33 9.60 -21.79
N ASP A 527 -30.07 9.28 -20.73
CA ASP A 527 -30.39 7.90 -20.33
C ASP A 527 -31.91 7.69 -20.27
N THR A 528 -32.43 6.77 -21.08
CA THR A 528 -33.88 6.50 -21.19
C THR A 528 -34.47 5.79 -19.96
N VAL A 529 -33.63 5.16 -19.15
CA VAL A 529 -33.99 4.35 -17.97
C VAL A 529 -33.76 5.13 -16.69
N LYS A 530 -32.61 5.78 -16.54
CA LYS A 530 -32.29 6.59 -15.36
C LYS A 530 -33.05 7.90 -15.38
N THR A 531 -33.51 8.31 -14.20
CA THR A 531 -34.17 9.60 -14.02
C THR A 531 -34.03 10.08 -12.58
N TYR A 532 -33.99 11.39 -12.36
CA TYR A 532 -34.02 12.00 -11.04
C TYR A 532 -34.77 13.34 -11.08
N LYS A 533 -35.33 13.78 -9.95
CA LYS A 533 -36.03 15.07 -9.86
C LYS A 533 -35.06 16.24 -9.92
N SER A 534 -35.23 17.17 -10.86
CA SER A 534 -34.53 18.47 -10.84
C SER A 534 -35.04 19.36 -9.70
N ASP A 535 -34.21 20.31 -9.28
CA ASP A 535 -34.55 21.31 -8.25
C ASP A 535 -35.79 22.13 -8.63
N SER A 536 -35.95 22.40 -9.94
CA SER A 536 -37.13 23.04 -10.53
C SER A 536 -37.38 22.44 -11.91
N GLY A 537 -38.61 22.07 -12.24
CA GLY A 537 -38.97 21.53 -13.56
C GLY A 537 -39.21 20.02 -13.62
N PRO A 538 -39.15 19.41 -14.82
CA PRO A 538 -39.46 18.00 -15.04
C PRO A 538 -38.32 17.05 -14.64
N ASP A 539 -38.64 15.78 -14.42
CA ASP A 539 -37.65 14.76 -14.06
C ASP A 539 -36.58 14.59 -15.18
N VAL A 540 -35.31 14.59 -14.76
CA VAL A 540 -34.11 14.65 -15.61
C VAL A 540 -33.55 13.27 -15.89
N HIS A 541 -33.36 12.96 -17.17
CA HIS A 541 -32.96 11.67 -17.73
C HIS A 541 -31.45 11.60 -18.03
N LEU A 542 -30.64 11.56 -16.98
CA LEU A 542 -29.19 11.25 -17.02
C LEU A 542 -28.71 10.71 -15.66
N THR A 543 -27.41 10.42 -15.52
CA THR A 543 -26.83 9.96 -14.24
C THR A 543 -27.05 10.96 -13.10
N GLY A 544 -27.40 10.46 -11.90
CA GLY A 544 -27.55 11.30 -10.70
C GLY A 544 -26.25 11.91 -10.16
N LEU A 545 -25.10 11.63 -10.81
CA LEU A 545 -23.79 12.22 -10.49
C LEU A 545 -23.61 13.63 -11.07
N ILE A 546 -24.29 13.95 -12.18
CA ILE A 546 -24.36 15.31 -12.73
C ILE A 546 -25.73 15.86 -12.33
N ARG A 547 -25.75 17.01 -11.65
CA ARG A 547 -26.97 17.61 -11.12
C ARG A 547 -27.34 18.89 -11.85
N LEU A 548 -28.29 18.72 -12.77
CA LEU A 548 -29.04 19.82 -13.39
C LEU A 548 -30.16 20.32 -12.47
N SER A 549 -30.24 21.64 -12.31
CA SER A 549 -31.30 22.36 -11.60
C SER A 549 -32.54 22.60 -12.46
N TYR A 550 -32.44 22.44 -13.79
CA TYR A 550 -33.54 22.34 -14.76
C TYR A 550 -33.13 21.48 -15.97
N ALA A 551 -34.08 20.81 -16.62
CA ALA A 551 -33.82 19.81 -17.66
C ALA A 551 -33.41 20.35 -19.05
N TRP A 552 -33.10 21.65 -19.21
CA TRP A 552 -32.75 22.27 -20.49
C TRP A 552 -31.31 22.79 -20.42
N VAL A 553 -30.43 22.37 -21.34
CA VAL A 553 -29.02 22.77 -21.35
C VAL A 553 -28.66 23.36 -22.71
N TRP A 554 -27.96 24.49 -22.71
CA TRP A 554 -27.43 25.09 -23.94
C TRP A 554 -26.27 24.27 -24.53
N ALA A 555 -26.32 24.09 -25.84
CA ALA A 555 -25.24 23.54 -26.66
C ALA A 555 -24.49 24.67 -27.40
N SER A 556 -23.24 24.41 -27.78
CA SER A 556 -22.32 25.34 -28.44
C SER A 556 -22.77 25.82 -29.83
N GLU A 557 -23.71 25.11 -30.44
CA GLU A 557 -24.19 25.30 -31.80
C GLU A 557 -25.23 26.42 -31.87
N ALA A 558 -24.99 27.40 -32.72
CA ALA A 558 -25.89 28.53 -32.95
C ALA A 558 -26.11 28.77 -34.45
N TYR A 559 -27.29 29.27 -34.82
CA TYR A 559 -27.64 29.62 -36.19
C TYR A 559 -28.41 30.93 -36.23
N ASN A 560 -27.83 31.96 -36.87
CA ASN A 560 -28.31 33.34 -36.84
C ASN A 560 -28.55 33.83 -35.40
N SER A 561 -29.77 34.21 -35.04
CA SER A 561 -30.19 34.64 -33.70
C SER A 561 -30.69 33.51 -32.80
N TYR A 562 -30.57 32.24 -33.22
CA TYR A 562 -31.01 31.08 -32.45
C TYR A 562 -29.81 30.30 -31.90
N GLY A 563 -29.89 29.89 -30.64
CA GLY A 563 -28.99 28.94 -29.99
C GLY A 563 -29.65 27.56 -29.96
N THR A 564 -28.84 26.52 -29.83
CA THR A 564 -29.31 25.14 -29.75
C THR A 564 -29.39 24.70 -28.30
N SER A 565 -30.51 24.11 -27.88
CA SER A 565 -30.63 23.48 -26.56
C SER A 565 -30.85 21.97 -26.70
N PHE A 566 -30.37 21.22 -25.70
CA PHE A 566 -30.70 19.82 -25.51
C PHE A 566 -31.64 19.66 -24.30
N ILE A 567 -32.62 18.77 -24.44
CA ILE A 567 -33.66 18.50 -23.44
C ILE A 567 -33.45 17.13 -22.79
N PHE A 568 -33.34 17.12 -21.47
CA PHE A 568 -33.16 15.92 -20.65
C PHE A 568 -34.46 15.42 -19.98
N PHE A 569 -35.64 15.63 -20.56
CA PHE A 569 -36.88 15.00 -20.06
C PHE A 569 -37.72 14.42 -21.20
N LYS A 570 -38.65 13.53 -20.88
CA LYS A 570 -39.58 12.95 -21.87
C LYS A 570 -40.65 13.98 -22.25
N THR A 571 -40.68 14.38 -23.52
CA THR A 571 -41.77 15.18 -24.06
C THR A 571 -42.93 14.27 -24.49
N SER A 572 -44.16 14.74 -24.30
CA SER A 572 -45.39 14.00 -24.62
C SER A 572 -46.34 14.88 -25.43
N VAL A 573 -45.86 15.41 -26.57
CA VAL A 573 -46.61 16.35 -27.39
C VAL A 573 -46.74 15.83 -28.83
N SER A 574 -47.91 15.29 -29.12
CA SER A 574 -48.39 15.11 -30.49
C SER A 574 -49.40 16.22 -30.80
N GLU A 575 -48.92 17.39 -31.25
CA GLU A 575 -49.60 18.30 -32.21
C GLU A 575 -48.88 19.66 -32.33
N ALA A 576 -48.97 20.25 -33.54
CA ALA A 576 -48.56 21.61 -33.91
C ALA A 576 -47.05 22.00 -33.83
N ALA A 577 -46.37 21.84 -34.98
CA ALA A 577 -45.26 22.67 -35.47
C ALA A 577 -43.82 22.50 -34.92
N LEU A 578 -43.54 21.53 -34.05
CA LEU A 578 -42.17 21.00 -33.84
C LEU A 578 -42.17 19.47 -33.91
N PHE A 579 -41.11 18.89 -34.48
CA PHE A 579 -41.03 17.47 -34.86
C PHE A 579 -40.72 16.56 -33.65
N GLY A 580 -41.70 15.86 -33.06
CA GLY A 580 -41.46 14.77 -32.09
C GLY A 580 -40.65 15.17 -30.83
N PHE A 581 -39.90 14.26 -30.19
CA PHE A 581 -39.74 12.80 -30.42
C PHE A 581 -39.61 12.02 -29.08
N ASN A 582 -39.63 10.67 -29.14
CA ASN A 582 -39.60 9.81 -27.94
C ASN A 582 -38.24 9.72 -27.20
N SER A 583 -37.29 10.64 -27.43
CA SER A 583 -35.95 10.58 -26.81
C SER A 583 -35.14 11.88 -26.97
N GLY A 584 -34.84 12.56 -25.84
CA GLY A 584 -33.74 13.54 -25.72
C GLY A 584 -33.73 14.64 -26.80
N ASP A 585 -34.63 15.62 -26.68
CA ASP A 585 -34.95 16.49 -27.81
C ASP A 585 -33.92 17.58 -28.10
N ARG A 586 -33.78 17.86 -29.40
CA ARG A 586 -32.89 18.87 -30.00
C ARG A 586 -33.72 20.07 -30.46
N ILE A 587 -33.65 21.21 -29.78
CA ILE A 587 -34.46 22.39 -30.10
C ILE A 587 -33.62 23.63 -30.40
N ARG A 588 -34.21 24.58 -31.13
CA ARG A 588 -33.64 25.90 -31.40
C ARG A 588 -34.45 26.96 -30.69
N VAL A 589 -33.77 27.81 -29.93
CA VAL A 589 -34.37 28.85 -29.08
C VAL A 589 -33.67 30.16 -29.37
N ASN A 590 -34.37 31.30 -29.30
CA ASN A 590 -33.73 32.61 -29.50
C ASN A 590 -32.59 32.78 -28.46
N GLN A 591 -31.40 33.22 -28.90
CA GLN A 591 -30.21 33.36 -28.04
C GLN A 591 -30.42 34.34 -26.88
N SER A 592 -31.35 35.30 -27.02
CA SER A 592 -31.70 36.24 -25.95
C SER A 592 -32.62 35.65 -24.88
N ASN A 593 -33.22 34.47 -25.11
CA ASN A 593 -34.08 33.82 -24.13
C ASN A 593 -33.21 33.29 -22.98
N ASP A 594 -33.51 33.70 -21.76
CA ASP A 594 -32.88 33.22 -20.52
C ASP A 594 -33.71 32.12 -19.83
N ASN A 595 -34.97 31.94 -20.23
CA ASN A 595 -35.88 31.02 -19.55
C ASN A 595 -35.47 29.55 -19.71
N TYR A 596 -35.57 28.82 -18.59
CA TYR A 596 -35.40 27.36 -18.43
C TYR A 596 -34.01 26.79 -18.70
N ASN A 597 -33.22 27.40 -19.58
CA ASN A 597 -31.92 26.87 -19.98
C ASN A 597 -30.86 27.03 -18.88
N ARG A 598 -29.88 26.14 -18.94
CA ARG A 598 -28.74 26.00 -18.04
C ARG A 598 -27.43 25.90 -18.81
N ALA A 599 -26.34 26.21 -18.15
CA ALA A 599 -24.98 26.05 -18.63
C ALA A 599 -24.30 24.90 -17.87
N LEU A 600 -23.87 23.86 -18.58
CA LEU A 600 -23.15 22.71 -18.05
C LEU A 600 -21.75 22.64 -18.69
N PRO A 601 -20.68 23.08 -18.00
CA PRO A 601 -19.33 23.04 -18.53
C PRO A 601 -18.80 21.62 -18.83
N VAL A 602 -18.06 21.48 -19.93
CA VAL A 602 -17.32 20.26 -20.31
C VAL A 602 -15.88 20.58 -20.71
N ARG A 603 -14.95 19.65 -20.50
CA ARG A 603 -13.57 19.66 -21.03
C ARG A 603 -13.10 18.25 -21.41
N SER A 604 -11.91 18.13 -21.99
CA SER A 604 -11.30 16.82 -22.26
C SER A 604 -10.82 16.16 -20.97
N GLY A 605 -11.05 14.86 -20.77
CA GLY A 605 -10.57 14.09 -19.62
C GLY A 605 -9.08 13.67 -19.69
N LYS A 606 -8.29 14.25 -20.60
CA LYS A 606 -6.85 14.00 -20.73
C LYS A 606 -6.03 14.73 -19.65
#